data_AF-A0A1W1V0W5-F1
#
_entry.id   AF-A0A1W1V0W5-F1
#
_cell.length_a   1.000
_cell.length_b   1.000
_cell.length_c   1.000
_cell.angle_alpha   90.00
_cell.angle_beta   90.00
_cell.angle_gamma   90.00
#
_symmetry.space_group_name_H-M   'P 1'
#
loop_
_entity.id
_entity.type
_entity.pdbx_description
1 polymer ?
#
loop_
_entity_poly.entity_id
_entity_poly.type
_entity_poly.pdbx_seq_one_letter_code
_entity_poly.pdbx_strand_id
1 'polypeptide(L)'
;MAKAFTEEEKIKIKESIMETALDLFHDKGTKSLSISELTKRVGIAQGSFYNFWKDKESLIIDLIAYRSIQKLENIEREFSNSLTNPKKFLSEVIYKYSIDMTEKIKTQPIYQEAFRIFASQDSKKVNRVENLYGDFLDRLIDYWYKNNVVKSVDKQGLSNAFVGSYVLCSNYFHFNKDTFEEVLNIYIQSIVFKYIEI
;
A
#
# COMPACT_ATOMS: atom_id res chain seq x y z
N MET A 1 23.91 12.53 -30.47
CA MET A 1 23.41 11.57 -29.47
C MET A 1 22.88 12.36 -28.29
N ALA A 2 21.68 12.08 -27.79
CA ALA A 2 21.19 12.71 -26.57
C ALA A 2 22.18 12.41 -25.43
N LYS A 3 22.60 13.44 -24.69
CA LYS A 3 23.51 13.28 -23.54
C LYS A 3 22.84 12.37 -22.50
N ALA A 4 23.55 11.35 -22.03
CA ALA A 4 23.07 10.52 -20.93
C ALA A 4 23.00 11.35 -19.64
N PHE A 5 21.94 11.17 -18.86
CA PHE A 5 21.78 11.83 -17.56
C PHE A 5 22.87 11.39 -16.59
N THR A 6 23.38 12.31 -15.78
CA THR A 6 24.19 11.99 -14.61
C THR A 6 23.36 11.25 -13.56
N GLU A 7 24.00 10.59 -12.59
CA GLU A 7 23.27 9.92 -11.51
C GLU A 7 22.45 10.90 -10.66
N GLU A 8 22.97 12.11 -10.42
CA GLU A 8 22.25 13.19 -9.74
C GLU A 8 21.03 13.67 -10.54
N GLU A 9 21.18 13.82 -11.87
CA GLU A 9 20.05 14.16 -12.76
C GLU A 9 19.00 13.04 -12.75
N LYS A 10 19.41 11.77 -12.76
CA LYS A 10 18.50 10.64 -12.68
C LYS A 10 17.69 10.64 -11.40
N ILE A 11 18.32 10.91 -10.25
CA ILE A 11 17.61 10.98 -8.95
C ILE A 11 16.55 12.08 -9.01
N LYS A 12 16.93 13.31 -9.40
CA LYS A 12 16.01 14.45 -9.47
C LYS A 12 14.86 14.23 -10.46
N ILE A 13 15.14 13.64 -11.63
CA ILE A 13 14.12 13.33 -12.63
C ILE A 13 13.17 12.26 -12.08
N LYS A 14 13.69 11.22 -11.43
CA LYS A 14 12.87 10.16 -10.83
C LYS A 14 11.94 10.72 -9.77
N GLU A 15 12.45 11.59 -8.90
CA GLU A 15 11.65 12.32 -7.90
C GLU A 15 10.59 13.19 -8.57
N SER A 16 10.96 13.99 -9.58
CA SER A 16 10.03 14.86 -10.31
C SER A 16 8.91 14.07 -11.00
N ILE A 17 9.22 12.91 -11.58
CA ILE A 17 8.22 12.01 -12.17
C ILE A 17 7.29 11.48 -11.07
N MET A 18 7.85 11.08 -9.93
CA MET A 18 7.06 10.57 -8.81
C MET A 18 6.12 11.65 -8.25
N GLU A 19 6.61 12.87 -8.03
CA GLU A 19 5.81 14.01 -7.56
C GLU A 19 4.71 14.38 -8.57
N THR A 20 5.07 14.53 -9.85
CA THR A 20 4.09 14.79 -10.91
C THR A 20 3.04 13.69 -11.00
N ALA A 21 3.46 12.44 -10.82
CA ALA A 21 2.57 11.31 -10.79
C ALA A 21 1.68 11.34 -9.54
N LEU A 22 2.20 11.70 -8.37
CA LEU A 22 1.46 11.86 -7.12
C LEU A 22 0.43 13.00 -7.20
N ASP A 23 0.72 14.06 -7.93
CA ASP A 23 -0.19 15.17 -8.21
C ASP A 23 -1.32 14.76 -9.16
N LEU A 24 -0.97 14.06 -10.23
CA LEU A 24 -1.95 13.44 -11.14
C LEU A 24 -2.78 12.36 -10.42
N PHE A 25 -2.19 11.74 -9.39
CA PHE A 25 -2.76 10.70 -8.55
C PHE A 25 -3.62 11.23 -7.40
N HIS A 26 -3.50 12.51 -7.01
CA HIS A 26 -4.11 13.06 -5.78
C HIS A 26 -5.49 12.45 -5.55
N ASP A 27 -5.82 12.03 -4.31
CA ASP A 27 -7.04 11.33 -3.81
C ASP A 27 -8.42 11.66 -4.43
N LYS A 28 -8.55 12.60 -5.35
CA LYS A 28 -9.73 12.89 -6.19
C LYS A 28 -9.48 12.64 -7.69
N GLY A 29 -8.38 11.97 -8.05
CA GLY A 29 -7.93 11.78 -9.41
C GLY A 29 -8.85 10.85 -10.17
N THR A 30 -9.67 11.41 -11.07
CA THR A 30 -10.59 10.65 -11.93
C THR A 30 -9.95 10.21 -13.26
N LYS A 31 -8.68 10.57 -13.49
CA LYS A 31 -7.99 10.31 -14.75
C LYS A 31 -6.97 9.19 -14.61
N SER A 32 -6.86 8.40 -15.67
CA SER A 32 -5.76 7.44 -15.81
C SER A 32 -4.43 8.17 -15.98
N LEU A 33 -3.38 7.59 -15.43
CA LEU A 33 -2.03 8.09 -15.56
C LEU A 33 -1.52 7.87 -17.00
N SER A 34 -0.86 8.88 -17.58
CA SER A 34 -0.30 8.81 -18.94
C SER A 34 1.19 9.10 -18.91
N ILE A 35 2.01 8.21 -19.48
CA ILE A 35 3.46 8.41 -19.58
C ILE A 35 3.77 9.69 -20.37
N SER A 36 3.06 9.93 -21.48
CA SER A 36 3.32 11.10 -22.32
C SER A 36 3.02 12.42 -21.59
N GLU A 37 1.94 12.46 -20.81
CA GLU A 37 1.59 13.63 -19.99
C GLU A 37 2.61 13.84 -18.87
N LEU A 38 3.02 12.77 -18.19
CA LEU A 38 4.06 12.81 -17.16
C LEU A 38 5.37 13.37 -17.70
N THR A 39 5.88 12.78 -18.78
CA THR A 39 7.16 13.21 -19.36
C THR A 39 7.09 14.64 -19.89
N LYS A 40 5.94 15.05 -20.42
CA LYS A 40 5.71 16.43 -20.87
C LYS A 40 5.75 17.43 -19.71
N ARG A 41 5.10 17.11 -18.58
CA ARG A 41 5.11 17.98 -17.38
C ARG A 41 6.49 18.09 -16.74
N VAL A 42 7.23 16.98 -16.69
CA VAL A 42 8.59 16.94 -16.15
C VAL A 42 9.61 17.57 -17.12
N GLY A 43 9.26 17.74 -18.39
CA GLY A 43 10.13 18.35 -19.40
C GLY A 43 11.18 17.39 -19.97
N ILE A 44 10.89 16.10 -20.03
CA ILE A 44 11.79 15.06 -20.58
C ILE A 44 11.18 14.39 -21.83
N ALA A 45 12.03 13.79 -22.66
CA ALA A 45 11.57 12.97 -23.77
C ALA A 45 10.84 11.72 -23.26
N GLN A 46 9.78 11.29 -23.93
CA GLN A 46 8.99 10.13 -23.51
C GLN A 46 9.85 8.85 -23.39
N GLY A 47 10.81 8.66 -24.30
CA GLY A 47 11.74 7.53 -24.25
C GLY A 47 12.62 7.50 -23.00
N SER A 48 12.89 8.66 -22.38
CA SER A 48 13.67 8.76 -21.15
C SER A 48 12.97 8.16 -19.93
N PHE A 49 11.65 8.04 -19.95
CA PHE A 49 10.88 7.38 -18.88
C PHE A 49 11.37 5.95 -18.62
N TYR A 50 11.71 5.23 -19.69
CA TYR A 50 12.09 3.83 -19.63
C TYR A 50 13.47 3.59 -18.99
N ASN A 51 14.24 4.66 -18.73
CA ASN A 51 15.45 4.59 -17.91
C ASN A 51 15.14 4.43 -16.41
N PHE A 52 13.91 4.73 -16.00
CA PHE A 52 13.49 4.75 -14.58
C PHE A 52 12.50 3.63 -14.26
N TRP A 53 11.55 3.35 -15.17
CA TRP A 53 10.57 2.27 -15.03
C TRP A 53 10.44 1.48 -16.33
N LYS A 54 10.37 0.15 -16.23
CA LYS A 54 10.19 -0.73 -17.41
C LYS A 54 8.89 -0.46 -18.16
N ASP A 55 7.84 -0.08 -17.45
CA ASP A 55 6.49 0.13 -17.95
C ASP A 55 5.69 1.04 -17.00
N LYS A 56 4.48 1.42 -17.42
CA LYS A 56 3.54 2.22 -16.62
C LYS A 56 3.15 1.51 -15.33
N GLU A 57 2.98 0.19 -15.38
CA GLU A 57 2.53 -0.60 -14.23
C GLU A 57 3.55 -0.55 -13.08
N SER A 58 4.85 -0.61 -13.40
CA SER A 58 5.93 -0.46 -12.42
C SER A 58 5.88 0.88 -11.70
N LEU A 59 5.55 1.98 -12.41
CA LEU A 59 5.33 3.28 -11.77
C LEU A 59 4.09 3.25 -10.86
N ILE A 60 2.99 2.63 -11.30
CA ILE A 60 1.77 2.50 -10.48
C ILE A 60 2.07 1.77 -9.17
N ILE A 61 2.81 0.66 -9.22
CA ILE A 61 3.15 -0.10 -8.01
C ILE A 61 4.02 0.72 -7.06
N ASP A 62 5.00 1.47 -7.59
CA ASP A 62 5.83 2.36 -6.76
C ASP A 62 5.00 3.49 -6.12
N LEU A 63 4.01 4.06 -6.85
CA LEU A 63 3.10 5.08 -6.32
C LEU A 63 2.24 4.54 -5.17
N ILE A 64 1.63 3.37 -5.36
CA ILE A 64 0.80 2.73 -4.33
C ILE A 64 1.64 2.38 -3.11
N ALA A 65 2.83 1.82 -3.31
CA ALA A 65 3.76 1.51 -2.22
C ALA A 65 4.15 2.78 -1.45
N TYR A 66 4.50 3.86 -2.16
CA TYR A 66 4.86 5.15 -1.54
C TYR A 66 3.74 5.71 -0.66
N ARG A 67 2.50 5.73 -1.17
CA ARG A 67 1.32 6.17 -0.40
C ARG A 67 1.02 5.27 0.79
N SER A 68 1.25 3.97 0.64
CA SER A 68 1.07 2.99 1.71
C SER A 68 2.09 3.21 2.83
N ILE A 69 3.37 3.45 2.49
CA ILE A 69 4.43 3.82 3.45
C ILE A 69 4.02 5.06 4.23
N GLN A 70 3.66 6.16 3.56
CA GLN A 70 3.28 7.40 4.24
C GLN A 70 2.13 7.20 5.24
N LYS A 71 1.16 6.36 4.88
CA LYS A 71 0.02 6.06 5.77
C LYS A 71 0.44 5.20 6.96
N LEU A 72 1.28 4.20 6.76
CA LEU A 72 1.80 3.35 7.84
C LEU A 72 2.72 4.13 8.78
N GLU A 73 3.58 5.00 8.26
CA GLU A 73 4.41 5.90 9.07
C GLU A 73 3.57 6.85 9.95
N ASN A 74 2.41 7.30 9.47
CA ASN A 74 1.48 8.07 10.29
C ASN A 74 0.90 7.21 11.43
N ILE A 75 0.55 5.95 11.15
CA ILE A 75 0.06 5.00 12.16
C ILE A 75 1.15 4.67 13.19
N GLU A 76 2.42 4.61 12.77
CA GLU A 76 3.56 4.38 13.67
C GLU A 76 3.67 5.42 14.77
N ARG A 77 3.29 6.68 14.49
CA ARG A 77 3.25 7.74 15.51
C ARG A 77 2.20 7.50 16.59
N GLU A 78 1.26 6.60 16.34
CA GLU A 78 0.16 6.25 17.26
C GLU A 78 0.37 4.90 17.96
N PHE A 79 1.56 4.30 17.87
CA PHE A 79 1.85 3.00 18.50
C PHE A 79 1.60 2.98 20.01
N SER A 80 1.76 4.10 20.72
CA SER A 80 1.44 4.18 22.15
C SER A 80 -0.03 3.83 22.45
N ASN A 81 -0.96 4.10 21.53
CA ASN A 81 -2.38 3.77 21.68
C ASN A 81 -2.63 2.25 21.65
N SER A 82 -1.65 1.46 21.21
CA SER A 82 -1.75 0.00 21.15
C SER A 82 -1.47 -0.69 22.49
N LEU A 83 -0.84 -0.01 23.45
CA LEU A 83 -0.33 -0.65 24.68
C LEU A 83 -1.44 -1.23 25.56
N THR A 84 -2.62 -0.60 25.59
CA THR A 84 -3.75 -1.09 26.40
C THR A 84 -4.44 -2.31 25.75
N ASN A 85 -4.48 -2.37 24.43
CA ASN A 85 -5.13 -3.47 23.72
C ASN A 85 -4.51 -3.66 22.32
N PRO A 86 -3.38 -4.40 22.23
CA PRO A 86 -2.65 -4.64 20.98
C PRO A 86 -3.53 -5.23 19.87
N LYS A 87 -4.38 -6.20 20.24
CA LYS A 87 -5.30 -6.88 19.33
C LYS A 87 -6.32 -5.93 18.73
N LYS A 88 -6.98 -5.12 19.56
CA LYS A 88 -7.96 -4.12 19.09
C LYS A 88 -7.30 -3.07 18.22
N PHE A 89 -6.16 -2.53 18.64
CA PHE A 89 -5.43 -1.52 17.88
C PHE A 89 -5.09 -2.01 16.47
N LEU A 90 -4.46 -3.18 16.34
CA LEU A 90 -4.07 -3.68 15.03
C LEU A 90 -5.30 -4.03 14.17
N SER A 91 -6.35 -4.58 14.77
CA SER A 91 -7.61 -4.84 14.05
C SER A 91 -8.21 -3.56 13.48
N GLU A 92 -8.25 -2.48 14.27
CA GLU A 92 -8.76 -1.18 13.82
C GLU A 92 -7.89 -0.54 12.74
N VAL A 93 -6.57 -0.67 12.85
CA VAL A 93 -5.62 -0.20 11.84
C VAL A 93 -5.88 -0.90 10.50
N ILE A 94 -5.92 -2.24 10.50
CA ILE A 94 -6.14 -3.02 9.27
C ILE A 94 -7.52 -2.69 8.70
N TYR A 95 -8.57 -2.65 9.53
CA TYR A 95 -9.94 -2.36 9.07
C TYR A 95 -10.04 -0.97 8.44
N LYS A 96 -9.57 0.10 9.11
CA LYS A 96 -9.58 1.46 8.55
C LYS A 96 -8.76 1.55 7.27
N TYR A 97 -7.63 0.85 7.21
CA TYR A 97 -6.80 0.79 6.01
C TYR A 97 -7.54 0.13 4.83
N SER A 98 -8.20 -0.99 5.09
CA SER A 98 -8.97 -1.78 4.13
C SER A 98 -10.22 -1.07 3.61
N ILE A 99 -10.98 -0.38 4.46
CA ILE A 99 -12.15 0.40 4.05
C ILE A 99 -11.72 1.58 3.15
N ASP A 100 -10.69 2.33 3.54
CA ASP A 100 -10.14 3.41 2.71
C ASP A 100 -9.66 2.89 1.33
N MET A 101 -8.97 1.74 1.32
CA MET A 101 -8.55 1.11 0.06
C MET A 101 -9.74 0.69 -0.80
N THR A 102 -10.80 0.13 -0.20
CA THR A 102 -12.01 -0.27 -0.92
C THR A 102 -12.68 0.93 -1.59
N GLU A 103 -12.79 2.06 -0.88
CA GLU A 103 -13.37 3.28 -1.42
C GLU A 103 -12.54 3.86 -2.57
N LYS A 104 -11.21 3.83 -2.44
CA LYS A 104 -10.28 4.23 -3.49
C LYS A 104 -10.38 3.34 -4.72
N ILE A 105 -10.47 2.02 -4.56
CA ILE A 105 -10.70 1.08 -5.67
C ILE A 105 -12.04 1.39 -6.37
N LYS A 106 -13.09 1.74 -5.62
CA LYS A 106 -14.40 2.09 -6.23
C LYS A 106 -14.33 3.38 -7.05
N THR A 107 -13.63 4.39 -6.57
CA THR A 107 -13.75 5.77 -7.07
C THR A 107 -12.59 6.21 -7.97
N GLN A 108 -11.43 5.54 -7.90
CA GLN A 108 -10.20 6.02 -8.53
C GLN A 108 -9.62 4.98 -9.50
N PRO A 109 -9.53 5.30 -10.82
CA PRO A 109 -9.06 4.36 -11.84
C PRO A 109 -7.65 3.79 -11.59
N ILE A 110 -6.76 4.56 -11.00
CA ILE A 110 -5.38 4.10 -10.73
C ILE A 110 -5.31 3.00 -9.67
N TYR A 111 -6.19 3.05 -8.66
CA TYR A 111 -6.29 1.97 -7.66
C TYR A 111 -6.92 0.71 -8.26
N GLN A 112 -7.85 0.86 -9.21
CA GLN A 112 -8.36 -0.26 -10.01
C GLN A 112 -7.27 -0.87 -10.90
N GLU A 113 -6.45 -0.03 -11.54
CA GLU A 113 -5.33 -0.46 -12.38
C GLU A 113 -4.27 -1.17 -11.53
N ALA A 114 -3.89 -0.60 -10.38
CA ALA A 114 -3.02 -1.24 -9.40
C ALA A 114 -3.56 -2.61 -8.99
N PHE A 115 -4.86 -2.70 -8.67
CA PHE A 115 -5.48 -3.97 -8.32
C PHE A 115 -5.34 -5.02 -9.43
N ARG A 116 -5.62 -4.66 -10.69
CA ARG A 116 -5.46 -5.58 -11.83
C ARG A 116 -4.03 -6.07 -11.99
N ILE A 117 -3.05 -5.21 -11.72
CA ILE A 117 -1.63 -5.57 -11.73
C ILE A 117 -1.29 -6.55 -10.61
N PHE A 118 -1.84 -6.39 -9.40
CA PHE A 118 -1.65 -7.37 -8.33
C PHE A 118 -2.33 -8.70 -8.64
N ALA A 119 -3.52 -8.68 -9.24
CA ALA A 119 -4.28 -9.87 -9.59
C ALA A 119 -3.62 -10.70 -10.72
N SER A 120 -2.77 -10.11 -11.56
CA SER A 120 -2.10 -10.80 -12.66
C SER A 120 -0.95 -11.73 -12.23
N GLN A 121 -0.70 -11.86 -10.92
CA GLN A 121 0.30 -12.77 -10.32
C GLN A 121 1.76 -12.51 -10.73
N ASP A 122 2.13 -11.28 -11.13
CA ASP A 122 3.54 -10.88 -11.24
C ASP A 122 4.17 -10.85 -9.84
N SER A 123 4.74 -11.98 -9.44
CA SER A 123 5.26 -12.24 -8.07
C SER A 123 6.25 -11.18 -7.60
N LYS A 124 7.03 -10.57 -8.51
CA LYS A 124 7.99 -9.51 -8.15
C LYS A 124 7.29 -8.22 -7.72
N LYS A 125 6.14 -7.88 -8.32
CA LYS A 125 5.36 -6.69 -7.97
C LYS A 125 4.56 -6.91 -6.69
N VAL A 126 4.01 -8.12 -6.50
CA VAL A 126 3.27 -8.53 -5.29
C VAL A 126 4.16 -8.48 -4.05
N ASN A 127 5.37 -9.06 -4.12
CA ASN A 127 6.31 -9.11 -3.00
C ASN A 127 6.65 -7.73 -2.42
N ARG A 128 6.62 -6.66 -3.22
CA ARG A 128 7.02 -5.32 -2.75
C ARG A 128 6.03 -4.72 -1.75
N VAL A 129 4.73 -4.95 -1.96
CA VAL A 129 3.70 -4.49 -1.01
C VAL A 129 3.62 -5.41 0.21
N GLU A 130 3.87 -6.70 0.04
CA GLU A 130 3.97 -7.62 1.18
C GLU A 130 5.14 -7.27 2.11
N ASN A 131 6.31 -6.94 1.56
CA ASN A 131 7.47 -6.50 2.33
C ASN A 131 7.17 -5.24 3.17
N LEU A 132 6.40 -4.31 2.60
CA LEU A 132 6.01 -3.06 3.27
C LEU A 132 5.16 -3.29 4.53
N TYR A 133 4.20 -4.22 4.49
CA TYR A 133 3.44 -4.59 5.68
C TYR A 133 4.32 -5.38 6.67
N GLY A 134 5.25 -6.20 6.17
CA GLY A 134 6.23 -6.91 6.99
C GLY A 134 7.10 -5.95 7.82
N ASP A 135 7.62 -4.89 7.19
CA ASP A 135 8.46 -3.89 7.85
C ASP A 135 7.68 -3.09 8.92
N PHE A 136 6.43 -2.73 8.63
CA PHE A 136 5.53 -2.09 9.59
C PHE A 136 5.25 -2.99 10.79
N LEU A 137 4.96 -4.28 10.53
CA LEU A 137 4.72 -5.26 11.57
C LEU A 137 5.95 -5.49 12.43
N ASP A 138 7.16 -5.54 11.87
CA ASP A 138 8.40 -5.66 12.65
C ASP A 138 8.52 -4.52 13.66
N ARG A 139 8.33 -3.27 13.21
CA ARG A 139 8.40 -2.10 14.10
C ARG A 139 7.34 -2.14 15.21
N LEU A 140 6.11 -2.55 14.88
CA LEU A 140 5.02 -2.65 15.86
C LEU A 140 5.26 -3.77 16.88
N ILE A 141 5.68 -4.95 16.40
CA ILE A 141 5.97 -6.11 17.24
C ILE A 141 7.14 -5.83 18.17
N ASP A 142 8.21 -5.23 17.67
CA ASP A 142 9.35 -4.78 18.47
C ASP A 142 8.91 -3.78 19.56
N TYR A 143 8.02 -2.85 19.21
CA TYR A 143 7.46 -1.89 20.17
C TYR A 143 6.65 -2.61 21.27
N TRP A 144 5.84 -3.61 20.91
CA TRP A 144 5.07 -4.39 21.89
C TRP A 144 5.95 -5.21 22.83
N TYR A 145 6.98 -5.89 22.32
CA TYR A 145 7.92 -6.63 23.16
C TYR A 145 8.69 -5.71 24.11
N LYS A 146 9.16 -4.55 23.64
CA LYS A 146 9.85 -3.55 24.49
C LYS A 146 8.99 -3.05 25.65
N ASN A 147 7.67 -3.00 25.47
CA ASN A 147 6.73 -2.55 26.49
C ASN A 147 6.08 -3.70 27.27
N ASN A 148 6.45 -4.96 27.01
CA ASN A 148 5.91 -6.16 27.67
C ASN A 148 4.38 -6.27 27.61
N VAL A 149 3.76 -5.88 26.50
CA VAL A 149 2.29 -5.93 26.31
C VAL A 149 1.81 -7.17 25.54
N VAL A 150 2.75 -8.00 25.06
CA VAL A 150 2.48 -9.28 24.39
C VAL A 150 3.49 -10.34 24.86
N LYS A 151 3.06 -11.60 24.92
CA LYS A 151 3.91 -12.78 25.19
C LYS A 151 4.50 -13.35 23.91
N SER A 152 3.67 -13.48 22.87
CA SER A 152 4.08 -14.05 21.59
C SER A 152 3.26 -13.44 20.45
N VAL A 153 3.88 -13.33 19.28
CA VAL A 153 3.25 -12.83 18.05
C VAL A 153 3.71 -13.66 16.87
N ASP A 154 2.76 -14.16 16.07
CA ASP A 154 3.04 -14.78 14.77
C ASP A 154 2.94 -13.72 13.67
N LYS A 155 4.10 -13.21 13.25
CA LYS A 155 4.21 -12.20 12.19
C LYS A 155 3.57 -12.66 10.89
N GLN A 156 3.75 -13.91 10.48
CA GLN A 156 3.20 -14.39 9.21
C GLN A 156 1.67 -14.44 9.25
N GLY A 157 1.11 -14.86 10.39
CA GLY A 157 -0.32 -14.78 10.66
C GLY A 157 -0.86 -13.35 10.56
N LEU A 158 -0.16 -12.37 11.13
CA LEU A 158 -0.52 -10.95 11.03
C LEU A 158 -0.37 -10.38 9.61
N SER A 159 0.68 -10.74 8.88
CA SER A 159 0.84 -10.37 7.46
C SER A 159 -0.33 -10.90 6.63
N ASN A 160 -0.79 -12.11 6.90
CA ASN A 160 -1.94 -12.69 6.23
C ASN A 160 -3.23 -11.90 6.48
N ALA A 161 -3.37 -11.22 7.63
CA ALA A 161 -4.51 -10.33 7.88
C ALA A 161 -4.55 -9.17 6.87
N PHE A 162 -3.41 -8.57 6.52
CA PHE A 162 -3.34 -7.53 5.48
C PHE A 162 -3.64 -8.09 4.10
N VAL A 163 -3.00 -9.22 3.75
CA VAL A 163 -3.16 -9.86 2.44
C VAL A 163 -4.60 -10.28 2.20
N GLY A 164 -5.22 -11.02 3.13
CA GLY A 164 -6.60 -11.46 2.96
C GLY A 164 -7.60 -10.32 3.03
N SER A 165 -7.35 -9.27 3.82
CA SER A 165 -8.20 -8.08 3.80
C SER A 165 -8.14 -7.38 2.44
N TYR A 166 -6.95 -7.27 1.83
CA TYR A 166 -6.80 -6.76 0.47
C TYR A 166 -7.53 -7.62 -0.57
N VAL A 167 -7.44 -8.95 -0.47
CA VAL A 167 -8.18 -9.88 -1.35
C VAL A 167 -9.69 -9.68 -1.21
N LEU A 168 -10.21 -9.58 0.01
CA LEU A 168 -11.64 -9.30 0.26
C LEU A 168 -12.06 -7.95 -0.33
N CYS A 169 -11.31 -6.89 -0.02
CA CYS A 169 -11.57 -5.52 -0.50
C CYS A 169 -11.58 -5.40 -2.00
N SER A 170 -10.67 -6.12 -2.67
CA SER A 170 -10.57 -6.06 -4.11
C SER A 170 -11.62 -6.91 -4.84
N ASN A 171 -12.21 -7.88 -4.15
CA ASN A 171 -13.32 -8.71 -4.63
C ASN A 171 -14.67 -8.30 -4.03
N TYR A 172 -14.78 -7.07 -3.49
CA TYR A 172 -15.98 -6.60 -2.78
C TYR A 172 -17.28 -6.72 -3.60
N PHE A 173 -17.20 -6.66 -4.93
CA PHE A 173 -18.35 -6.76 -5.83
C PHE A 173 -18.98 -8.16 -5.87
N HIS A 174 -18.29 -9.19 -5.36
CA HIS A 174 -18.83 -10.53 -5.15
C HIS A 174 -19.59 -10.68 -3.84
N PHE A 175 -19.49 -9.72 -2.92
CA PHE A 175 -20.16 -9.75 -1.63
C PHE A 175 -21.48 -8.96 -1.67
N ASN A 176 -22.41 -9.32 -0.79
CA ASN A 176 -23.56 -8.48 -0.51
C ASN A 176 -23.09 -7.16 0.13
N LYS A 177 -23.63 -6.02 -0.35
CA LYS A 177 -23.22 -4.69 0.10
C LYS A 177 -23.45 -4.45 1.59
N ASP A 178 -24.51 -5.02 2.14
CA ASP A 178 -24.94 -4.79 3.53
C ASP A 178 -24.10 -5.62 4.52
N THR A 179 -23.49 -6.72 4.07
CA THR A 179 -22.72 -7.64 4.93
C THR A 179 -21.21 -7.60 4.68
N PHE A 180 -20.74 -6.94 3.62
CA PHE A 180 -19.32 -6.96 3.24
C PHE A 180 -18.40 -6.43 4.36
N GLU A 181 -18.73 -5.28 4.95
CA GLU A 181 -17.90 -4.70 6.01
C GLU A 181 -17.89 -5.55 7.28
N GLU A 182 -19.01 -6.19 7.60
CA GLU A 182 -19.09 -7.13 8.72
C GLU A 182 -18.19 -8.35 8.49
N VAL A 183 -18.26 -8.96 7.31
CA VAL A 183 -17.39 -10.09 6.92
C VAL A 183 -15.92 -9.71 6.99
N LEU A 184 -15.56 -8.53 6.47
CA LEU A 184 -14.20 -8.00 6.52
C LEU A 184 -13.72 -7.83 7.96
N ASN A 185 -14.55 -7.22 8.82
CA ASN A 185 -14.21 -7.01 10.23
C ASN A 185 -14.06 -8.34 10.98
N ILE A 186 -14.96 -9.30 10.77
CA ILE A 186 -14.87 -10.64 11.37
C ILE A 186 -13.57 -11.33 10.96
N TYR A 187 -13.24 -11.28 9.67
CA TYR A 187 -11.98 -11.85 9.14
C TYR A 187 -10.76 -11.24 9.84
N ILE A 188 -10.66 -9.91 9.87
CA ILE A 188 -9.53 -9.19 10.48
C ILE A 188 -9.38 -9.55 11.95
N GLN A 189 -10.47 -9.44 12.73
CA GLN A 189 -10.43 -9.70 14.16
C GLN A 189 -10.05 -11.15 14.44
N SER A 190 -10.60 -12.11 13.69
CA SER A 190 -10.32 -13.53 13.88
C SER A 190 -8.83 -13.84 13.70
N ILE A 191 -8.20 -13.29 12.67
CA ILE A 191 -6.78 -13.49 12.40
C ILE A 191 -5.93 -12.78 13.46
N VAL A 192 -6.16 -11.50 13.72
CA VAL A 192 -5.36 -10.73 14.69
C VAL A 192 -5.45 -11.33 16.09
N PHE A 193 -6.63 -11.74 16.53
CA PHE A 193 -6.82 -12.31 17.87
C PHE A 193 -6.19 -13.69 18.01
N LYS A 194 -6.13 -14.46 16.92
CA LYS A 194 -5.52 -15.79 16.87
C LYS A 194 -3.99 -15.74 16.98
N TYR A 195 -3.36 -14.72 16.38
CA TYR A 195 -1.91 -14.65 16.19
C TYR A 195 -1.18 -13.68 17.14
N ILE A 196 -1.89 -13.13 18.12
CA ILE A 196 -1.30 -12.35 19.22
C ILE A 196 -1.65 -13.04 20.53
N GLU A 197 -0.65 -13.29 21.36
CA GLU A 197 -0.81 -13.72 22.75
C GLU A 197 -0.41 -12.57 23.68
N ILE A 198 -1.30 -12.23 24.62
CA ILE A 198 -1.10 -11.17 25.64
C ILE A 198 -0.75 -11.83 26.97
#